data_AF-A0AAN8PZ90-F1
#
_entry.id   AF-A0AAN8PZ90-F1
#
_cell.length_a   1.000
_cell.length_b   1.000
_cell.length_c   1.000
_cell.angle_alpha   90.00
_cell.angle_beta   90.00
_cell.angle_gamma   90.00
#
_symmetry.space_group_name_H-M   'P 1'
#
loop_
_entity.id
_entity.type
_entity.pdbx_description
1 polymer ?
#
loop_
_entity_poly.entity_id
_entity_poly.type
_entity_poly.pdbx_seq_one_letter_code
_entity_poly.pdbx_strand_id
1 'polypeptide(L)'
;MIKHAMAKVRDTTAFLNPGQIPVITTDQPLYVPAKQIQWPECREDKFVVMFGGLNIDMLSLRSIGTLLRNSGWTNAIVEANVASPGTSKSFLSASSVTRTRQAHQITA
;
A
#
# COMPACT_ATOMS: atom_id res chain seq x y z
N MET A 1 -9.29 14.05 -14.76
CA MET A 1 -7.91 13.91 -14.25
C MET A 1 -7.36 12.50 -14.45
N ILE A 2 -7.89 11.46 -13.76
CA ILE A 2 -7.32 10.10 -13.81
C ILE A 2 -7.34 9.45 -15.20
N LYS A 3 -8.39 9.64 -16.00
CA LYS A 3 -8.44 9.17 -17.41
C LYS A 3 -7.29 9.72 -18.25
N HIS A 4 -6.95 11.00 -18.08
CA HIS A 4 -5.85 11.63 -18.79
C HIS A 4 -4.50 11.04 -18.36
N ALA A 5 -4.31 10.81 -17.05
CA ALA A 5 -3.11 10.15 -16.54
C ALA A 5 -2.96 8.72 -17.11
N MET A 6 -4.05 7.94 -17.14
CA MET A 6 -4.06 6.60 -17.75
C MET A 6 -3.71 6.63 -19.24
N ALA A 7 -4.24 7.59 -20.00
CA ALA A 7 -3.89 7.77 -21.41
C ALA A 7 -2.39 8.08 -21.58
N LYS A 8 -1.83 8.98 -20.76
CA LYS A 8 -0.41 9.29 -20.77
C LYS A 8 0.48 8.10 -20.43
N VAL A 9 0.11 7.29 -19.43
CA VAL A 9 0.84 6.06 -19.07
C VAL A 9 0.82 5.06 -20.23
N ARG A 10 -0.32 4.87 -20.88
CA ARG A 10 -0.45 4.01 -22.07
C ARG A 10 0.46 4.49 -23.20
N ASP A 11 0.37 5.77 -23.55
CA ASP A 11 1.12 6.34 -24.68
C ASP A 11 2.63 6.30 -24.40
N THR A 12 3.04 6.56 -23.15
CA THR A 12 4.44 6.47 -22.72
C THR A 12 4.95 5.02 -22.74
N THR A 13 4.13 4.07 -22.29
CA THR A 13 4.49 2.64 -22.33
C THR A 13 4.62 2.16 -23.77
N ALA A 14 3.70 2.54 -24.65
CA ALA A 14 3.78 2.19 -26.07
C ALA A 14 5.03 2.78 -26.76
N PHE A 15 5.47 3.96 -26.35
CA PHE A 15 6.68 4.59 -26.86
C PHE A 15 7.96 3.95 -26.32
N LEU A 16 8.06 3.75 -25.00
CA LEU A 16 9.28 3.23 -24.37
C LEU A 16 9.41 1.70 -24.48
N ASN A 17 8.30 0.97 -24.39
CA ASN A 17 8.24 -0.49 -24.34
C ASN A 17 7.07 -1.02 -25.20
N PRO A 18 7.20 -1.01 -26.53
CA PRO A 18 6.17 -1.53 -27.43
C PRO A 18 5.75 -2.96 -27.08
N GLY A 19 4.44 -3.21 -26.98
CA GLY A 19 3.88 -4.52 -26.65
C GLY A 19 3.77 -4.83 -25.15
N GLN A 20 4.34 -4.00 -24.27
CA GLN A 20 4.14 -4.13 -22.83
C GLN A 20 2.78 -3.59 -22.40
N ILE A 21 2.10 -4.32 -21.50
CA ILE A 21 0.84 -3.86 -20.90
C ILE A 21 1.16 -2.71 -19.92
N PRO A 22 0.55 -1.52 -20.08
CA PRO A 22 0.75 -0.40 -19.17
C PRO A 22 0.21 -0.72 -17.77
N VAL A 23 0.94 -0.28 -16.75
CA VAL A 23 0.58 -0.45 -15.33
C VAL A 23 0.55 0.92 -14.66
N ILE A 24 -0.50 1.20 -13.89
CA ILE A 24 -0.56 2.37 -12.99
C ILE A 24 -0.86 1.92 -11.56
N THR A 25 -0.17 2.53 -10.61
CA THR A 25 -0.48 2.39 -9.18
C THR A 25 -1.19 3.64 -8.69
N THR A 26 -2.32 3.51 -8.00
CA THR A 26 -3.11 4.65 -7.52
C THR A 26 -3.43 4.55 -6.05
N ASP A 27 -3.50 5.71 -5.39
CA ASP A 27 -3.99 5.79 -4.01
C ASP A 27 -5.48 5.48 -3.92
N GLN A 28 -5.95 5.15 -2.72
CA GLN A 28 -7.32 4.72 -2.48
C GLN A 28 -8.41 5.63 -3.10
N PRO A 29 -8.33 6.98 -3.04
CA PRO A 29 -9.33 7.84 -3.66
C PRO A 29 -9.32 7.78 -5.20
N LEU A 30 -8.19 7.44 -5.80
CA LEU A 30 -8.00 7.39 -7.26
C LEU A 30 -8.17 5.97 -7.82
N TYR A 31 -8.07 4.94 -6.99
CA TYR A 31 -8.21 3.55 -7.40
C TYR A 31 -9.61 3.23 -7.92
N VAL A 32 -10.65 3.64 -7.18
CA VAL A 32 -12.05 3.41 -7.57
C VAL A 32 -12.36 4.02 -8.95
N PRO A 33 -12.13 5.33 -9.18
CA PRO A 33 -12.41 5.92 -10.50
C PRO A 33 -11.51 5.35 -11.60
N ALA A 34 -10.25 4.99 -11.31
CA ALA A 34 -9.37 4.33 -12.29
C ALA A 34 -9.91 2.95 -12.72
N LYS A 35 -10.41 2.14 -11.78
CA LYS A 35 -11.04 0.84 -12.07
C LYS A 35 -12.33 0.99 -12.87
N GLN A 36 -13.15 2.00 -12.55
CA GLN A 36 -14.35 2.31 -13.32
C GLN A 36 -14.06 2.68 -14.78
N ILE A 37 -12.93 3.32 -15.06
CA ILE A 37 -12.48 3.63 -16.43
C ILE A 37 -11.85 2.40 -17.09
N GLN A 38 -11.09 1.59 -16.34
CA GLN A 38 -10.45 0.38 -16.85
C GLN A 38 -11.47 -0.60 -17.42
N TRP A 39 -12.58 -0.84 -16.72
CA TRP A 39 -13.56 -1.89 -17.05
C TRP A 39 -14.20 -1.73 -18.45
N PRO A 40 -14.76 -0.57 -18.84
CA PRO A 40 -15.36 -0.39 -20.15
C PRO A 40 -14.37 -0.05 -21.26
N GLU A 41 -13.32 0.75 -21.00
CA GLU A 41 -12.49 1.34 -22.06
C GLU A 41 -11.20 0.58 -22.33
N CYS A 42 -10.54 0.11 -21.28
CA CYS A 42 -9.20 -0.48 -21.39
C CYS A 42 -9.22 -2.01 -21.34
N ARG A 43 -10.26 -2.62 -20.75
CA ARG A 43 -10.29 -4.03 -20.34
C ARG A 43 -9.06 -4.41 -19.48
N GLU A 44 -9.18 -5.47 -18.68
CA GLU A 44 -8.12 -5.82 -17.73
C GLU A 44 -6.85 -6.36 -18.41
N ASP A 45 -6.99 -6.90 -19.63
CA ASP A 45 -5.92 -7.43 -20.47
C ASP A 45 -5.07 -6.36 -21.19
N LYS A 46 -5.51 -5.09 -21.24
CA LYS A 46 -4.79 -4.03 -21.97
C LYS A 46 -4.27 -2.89 -21.12
N PHE A 47 -4.66 -2.85 -19.84
CA PHE A 47 -4.16 -1.86 -18.89
C PHE A 47 -4.36 -2.39 -17.47
N VAL A 48 -3.33 -2.34 -16.63
CA VAL A 48 -3.41 -2.81 -15.24
C VAL A 48 -3.50 -1.62 -14.28
N VAL A 49 -4.53 -1.59 -13.45
CA VAL A 49 -4.66 -0.64 -12.33
C VAL A 49 -4.45 -1.40 -11.02
N MET A 50 -3.42 -1.02 -10.28
CA MET A 50 -3.08 -1.58 -8.97
C MET A 50 -3.25 -0.55 -7.86
N PHE A 51 -3.56 -1.02 -6.65
CA PHE A 51 -3.44 -0.18 -5.47
C PHE A 51 -1.99 0.22 -5.26
N GLY A 52 -1.75 1.46 -4.83
CA GLY A 52 -0.43 1.93 -4.42
C GLY A 52 0.15 1.04 -3.32
N GLY A 53 1.39 0.57 -3.51
CA GLY A 53 2.04 -0.39 -2.60
C GLY A 53 2.11 0.10 -1.16
N LEU A 54 2.25 1.42 -0.95
CA LEU A 54 2.23 2.03 0.39
C LEU A 54 0.90 1.80 1.12
N ASN A 55 -0.24 1.89 0.41
CA ASN A 55 -1.55 1.71 1.03
C ASN A 55 -1.83 0.24 1.35
N ILE A 56 -1.41 -0.68 0.47
CA ILE A 56 -1.49 -2.13 0.72
C ILE A 56 -0.68 -2.47 1.98
N ASP A 57 0.55 -1.95 2.07
CA ASP A 57 1.42 -2.14 3.22
C ASP A 57 0.79 -1.57 4.50
N MET A 58 0.35 -0.31 4.47
CA MET A 58 -0.31 0.32 5.60
C MET A 58 -1.55 -0.45 6.08
N LEU A 59 -2.41 -0.91 5.15
CA LEU A 59 -3.60 -1.69 5.49
C LEU A 59 -3.23 -3.05 6.09
N SER A 60 -2.22 -3.72 5.55
CA SER A 60 -1.73 -5.00 6.09
C SER A 60 -1.21 -4.83 7.53
N LEU A 61 -0.40 -3.79 7.78
CA LEU A 61 0.16 -3.48 9.10
C LEU A 61 -0.94 -3.09 10.10
N ARG A 62 -1.97 -2.35 9.67
CA ARG A 62 -3.13 -2.02 10.52
C ARG A 62 -3.95 -3.25 10.89
N SER A 63 -4.11 -4.19 9.97
CA SER A 63 -4.78 -5.47 10.24
C SER A 63 -3.99 -6.28 11.27
N ILE A 64 -2.66 -6.37 11.12
CA ILE A 64 -1.79 -7.02 12.11
C ILE A 64 -1.88 -6.30 13.46
N GLY A 65 -1.80 -4.97 13.49
CA GLY A 65 -1.94 -4.17 14.69
C GLY A 65 -3.30 -4.34 15.39
N THR A 66 -4.35 -4.67 14.64
CA THR A 66 -5.67 -5.00 15.20
C THR A 66 -5.66 -6.37 15.88
N LEU A 67 -5.02 -7.37 15.28
CA LEU A 67 -4.85 -8.71 15.87
C LEU A 67 -3.99 -8.67 17.13
N LEU A 68 -2.94 -7.86 17.13
CA LEU A 68 -2.02 -7.72 18.26
C LEU A 68 -2.53 -6.79 19.37
N ARG A 69 -3.68 -6.16 19.18
CA ARG A 69 -4.27 -5.28 20.19
C ARG A 69 -4.56 -6.07 21.46
N ASN A 70 -4.10 -5.56 22.60
CA ASN A 70 -4.24 -6.18 23.92
C ASN A 70 -3.55 -7.55 24.07
N SER A 71 -2.71 -7.98 23.12
CA SER A 71 -1.94 -9.23 23.21
C SER A 71 -0.74 -9.18 24.15
N GLY A 72 -0.40 -7.99 24.66
CA GLY A 72 0.85 -7.75 25.38
C GLY A 72 2.05 -7.46 24.48
N TRP A 73 1.92 -7.58 23.15
CA TRP A 73 3.03 -7.32 22.19
C TRP A 73 3.71 -5.97 22.38
N THR A 74 2.95 -4.90 22.61
CA THR A 74 3.53 -3.57 22.84
C THR A 74 4.33 -3.49 24.13
N ASN A 75 3.98 -4.28 25.15
CA ASN A 75 4.75 -4.35 26.40
C ASN A 75 6.04 -5.13 26.16
N ALA A 76 5.99 -6.26 25.45
CA ALA A 76 7.17 -7.03 25.08
C ALA A 76 8.18 -6.21 24.28
N ILE A 77 7.73 -5.35 23.36
CA ILE A 77 8.61 -4.42 22.61
C ILE A 77 9.30 -3.42 23.54
N VAL A 78 8.59 -2.90 24.53
CA VAL A 78 9.14 -1.93 25.50
C VAL A 78 10.14 -2.62 26.42
N GLU A 79 9.78 -3.79 26.95
CA GLU A 79 10.63 -4.60 27.84
C GLU A 79 11.93 -5.05 27.14
N ALA A 80 11.84 -5.35 25.84
CA ALA A 80 13.00 -5.66 25.00
C ALA A 80 13.83 -4.43 24.58
N ASN A 81 13.48 -3.22 25.06
CA ASN A 81 14.12 -1.96 24.68
C ASN A 81 14.16 -1.68 23.17
N VAL A 82 13.23 -2.24 22.39
CA VAL A 82 13.16 -2.05 20.94
C VAL A 82 12.57 -0.67 20.61
N ALA A 83 11.58 -0.21 21.37
CA ALA A 83 10.95 1.09 21.17
C ALA A 83 10.33 1.65 22.46
N SER A 84 10.18 2.97 22.53
CA SER A 84 9.51 3.64 23.66
C SER A 84 8.03 3.26 23.75
N PRO A 85 7.37 3.35 24.93
CA PRO A 85 5.95 3.02 25.07
C PRO A 85 5.02 3.75 24.09
N GLY A 86 5.31 5.02 23.78
CA GLY A 86 4.55 5.79 22.80
C GLY A 86 4.75 5.28 21.37
N THR A 87 6.00 4.95 21.02
CA THR A 87 6.35 4.40 19.70
C THR A 87 5.78 2.99 19.52
N SER A 88 5.86 2.13 20.52
CA SER A 88 5.29 0.78 20.49
C SER A 88 3.78 0.79 20.28
N LYS A 89 3.05 1.69 20.96
CA LYS A 89 1.61 1.88 20.71
C LYS A 89 1.31 2.36 19.30
N SER A 90 2.19 3.19 18.72
CA SER A 90 2.05 3.73 17.37
C SER A 90 2.14 2.67 16.26
N PHE A 91 2.74 1.51 16.56
CA PHE A 91 2.82 0.37 15.63
C PHE A 91 1.45 -0.31 15.44
N LEU A 92 0.59 -0.33 16.46
CA LEU A 92 -0.75 -0.91 16.36
C LEU A 92 -1.66 -0.18 15.35
N SER A 93 -1.40 1.10 15.07
CA SER A 93 -2.14 1.90 14.09
C SER A 93 -1.38 2.10 12.77
N ALA A 94 -0.18 1.55 12.64
CA ALA A 94 0.76 1.77 11.54
C ALA A 94 0.94 3.26 11.21
N SER A 95 1.07 4.11 12.24
CA SER A 95 1.24 5.57 12.08
C SER A 95 2.46 5.94 11.23
N SER A 96 3.50 5.12 11.28
CA SER A 96 4.63 5.13 10.36
C SER A 96 4.80 3.73 9.79
N VAL A 97 4.54 3.57 8.49
CA VAL A 97 4.65 2.28 7.78
C VAL A 97 6.06 1.71 7.92
N THR A 98 7.09 2.52 7.67
CA THR A 98 8.49 2.10 7.76
C THR A 98 8.86 1.58 9.14
N ARG A 99 8.56 2.34 10.20
CA ARG A 99 8.91 1.94 11.57
C ARG A 99 8.11 0.72 12.03
N THR A 100 6.83 0.64 11.67
CA THR A 100 5.97 -0.49 12.03
C THR A 100 6.42 -1.77 11.33
N ARG A 101 6.77 -1.69 10.04
CA ARG A 101 7.37 -2.79 9.28
C ARG A 101 8.67 -3.27 9.94
N GLN A 102 9.56 -2.35 10.28
CA GLN A 102 10.82 -2.69 10.95
C GLN A 102 10.57 -3.37 12.30
N ALA A 103 9.62 -2.89 13.10
CA ALA A 103 9.26 -3.52 14.36
C ALA A 103 8.82 -4.98 14.15
N HIS A 104 7.93 -5.23 13.18
CA HIS A 104 7.53 -6.60 12.84
C HIS A 104 8.69 -7.47 12.35
N GLN A 105 9.64 -6.92 11.61
CA GLN A 105 10.82 -7.67 11.16
C GLN A 105 11.76 -8.05 12.32
N ILE A 106 11.79 -7.27 13.39
CA ILE A 106 12.60 -7.54 14.58
C ILE A 106 11.92 -8.56 15.50
N THR A 107 10.59 -8.57 15.55
CA THR A 107 9.81 -9.36 16.51
C THR A 107 9.14 -10.62 15.96
N ALA A 108 9.19 -10.84 14.64
CA ALA A 108 8.67 -12.04 13.97
C ALA A 108 9.77 -13.11 13.85
#